data_AF-A0A0F2M465-F1
#
_entry.id   AF-A0A0F2M465-F1
#
_cell.length_a   1.000
_cell.length_b   1.000
_cell.length_c   1.000
_cell.angle_alpha   90.00
_cell.angle_beta   90.00
_cell.angle_gamma   90.00
#
_symmetry.space_group_name_H-M   'P 1'
#
loop_
_entity.id
_entity.type
_entity.pdbx_description
1 polymer ?
#
loop_
_entity_poly.entity_id
_entity_poly.type
_entity_poly.pdbx_seq_one_letter_code
_entity_poly.pdbx_strand_id
1 'polypeptide(L)'
;MFLARRRLLQTPFAASSPYTASFLTKNVRALAMDYSIVPTPDACYADFCLIPVGTGNVSVAEDVAEVQRLLQASGLTVTMHASGTTVEGSWDDVMRVIGQAHTVVHQRGVLRVQSSMRVGTRTDKKQTAADKVKRVQDILKA
;
A
#
# COMPACT_ATOMS: atom_id res chain seq x y z
N MET A 1 -25.48 -24.48 87.39
CA MET A 1 -25.26 -23.11 87.93
C MET A 1 -24.09 -22.53 87.14
N PHE A 2 -24.15 -21.25 86.74
CA PHE A 2 -23.23 -20.53 85.83
C PHE A 2 -23.45 -20.79 84.33
N LEU A 3 -23.29 -19.86 83.38
CA LEU A 3 -23.29 -18.38 83.31
C LEU A 3 -22.98 -18.06 81.82
N ALA A 4 -23.27 -16.83 81.40
CA ALA A 4 -22.48 -16.03 80.46
C ALA A 4 -22.81 -16.04 78.95
N ARG A 5 -23.40 -14.89 78.56
CA ARG A 5 -23.07 -14.00 77.42
C ARG A 5 -21.93 -14.45 76.49
N ARG A 6 -22.15 -14.32 75.17
CA ARG A 6 -21.56 -13.24 74.32
C ARG A 6 -22.00 -13.34 72.85
N ARG A 7 -22.35 -12.16 72.35
CA ARG A 7 -22.52 -11.64 70.98
C ARG A 7 -21.54 -12.23 69.94
N LEU A 8 -21.98 -12.46 68.69
CA LEU A 8 -21.39 -11.93 67.45
C LEU A 8 -22.16 -12.34 66.16
N LEU A 9 -22.46 -11.32 65.34
CA LEU A 9 -22.60 -11.26 63.87
C LEU A 9 -23.88 -11.78 63.18
N GLN A 10 -24.68 -10.82 62.72
CA GLN A 10 -25.67 -10.94 61.64
C GLN A 10 -24.98 -11.34 60.33
N THR A 11 -25.53 -12.36 59.65
CA THR A 11 -25.31 -12.63 58.23
C THR A 11 -26.24 -11.75 57.39
N PRO A 12 -25.84 -11.31 56.18
CA PRO A 12 -26.80 -10.83 55.21
C PRO A 12 -26.96 -11.81 54.04
N PHE A 13 -28.24 -12.01 53.75
CA PHE A 13 -28.85 -12.07 52.42
C PHE A 13 -28.80 -13.36 51.60
N ALA A 14 -30.01 -13.85 51.35
CA ALA A 14 -30.35 -14.98 50.52
C ALA A 14 -30.73 -14.57 49.07
N ALA A 15 -30.62 -15.57 48.18
CA ALA A 15 -31.44 -15.81 46.99
C ALA A 15 -31.16 -15.02 45.69
N SER A 16 -30.68 -15.70 44.66
CA SER A 16 -31.54 -16.38 43.66
C SER A 16 -30.72 -17.08 42.54
N SER A 17 -31.29 -18.16 42.04
CA SER A 17 -30.71 -19.30 41.30
C SER A 17 -30.30 -19.02 39.84
N PRO A 18 -29.40 -19.85 39.23
CA PRO A 18 -28.93 -19.70 37.86
C PRO A 18 -29.83 -20.44 36.83
N TYR A 19 -29.62 -20.13 35.54
CA TYR A 19 -30.19 -20.78 34.34
C TYR A 19 -31.64 -20.44 33.93
N THR A 20 -31.76 -19.51 32.98
CA THR A 20 -32.61 -19.68 31.78
C THR A 20 -32.03 -18.82 30.65
N ALA A 21 -31.40 -19.49 29.70
CA ALA A 21 -30.85 -18.90 28.48
C ALA A 21 -31.98 -18.48 27.55
N SER A 22 -31.92 -17.26 27.00
CA SER A 22 -32.60 -16.91 25.75
C SER A 22 -32.23 -15.51 25.30
N PHE A 23 -31.58 -15.46 24.13
CA PHE A 23 -31.71 -14.41 23.12
C PHE A 23 -31.39 -12.97 23.55
N LEU A 24 -30.13 -12.58 23.37
CA LEU A 24 -29.73 -11.52 22.44
C LEU A 24 -28.21 -11.30 22.58
N THR A 25 -27.45 -12.35 22.27
CA THR A 25 -26.05 -12.19 21.87
C THR A 25 -26.09 -11.37 20.59
N LYS A 26 -25.82 -10.06 20.69
CA LYS A 26 -25.59 -9.19 19.53
C LYS A 26 -24.52 -9.86 18.68
N ASN A 27 -24.98 -10.48 17.60
CA ASN A 27 -24.19 -11.10 16.55
C ASN A 27 -23.48 -9.97 15.81
N VAL A 28 -22.41 -9.43 16.41
CA VAL A 28 -21.38 -8.73 15.65
C VAL A 28 -20.53 -9.84 15.02
N ARG A 29 -21.12 -10.54 14.04
CA ARG A 29 -20.32 -11.18 13.01
C ARG A 29 -19.58 -10.03 12.35
N ALA A 30 -18.27 -9.97 12.56
CA ALA A 30 -17.39 -9.23 11.67
C ALA A 30 -17.82 -9.60 10.25
N LEU A 31 -18.37 -8.64 9.49
CA LEU A 31 -18.66 -8.83 8.08
C LEU A 31 -17.33 -9.26 7.45
N ALA A 32 -17.27 -10.48 6.94
CA ALA A 32 -16.11 -10.93 6.20
C ALA A 32 -15.89 -9.95 5.04
N MET A 33 -14.71 -9.34 4.98
CA MET A 33 -14.37 -8.41 3.91
C MET A 33 -14.35 -9.16 2.58
N ASP A 34 -15.14 -8.69 1.62
CA ASP A 34 -15.10 -9.22 0.26
C ASP A 34 -13.86 -8.66 -0.45
N TYR A 35 -12.81 -9.47 -0.52
CA TYR A 35 -11.55 -9.10 -1.14
C TYR A 35 -11.66 -8.90 -2.66
N SER A 36 -12.75 -9.33 -3.31
CA SER A 36 -12.92 -9.20 -4.77
C SER A 36 -13.28 -7.79 -5.24
N ILE A 37 -13.69 -6.91 -4.31
CA ILE A 37 -14.20 -5.56 -4.62
C ILE A 37 -13.36 -4.43 -3.99
N VAL A 38 -12.17 -4.73 -3.45
CA VAL A 38 -11.32 -3.72 -2.82
C VAL A 38 -10.76 -2.78 -3.91
N PRO A 39 -11.03 -1.47 -3.85
CA PRO A 39 -10.57 -0.53 -4.86
C PRO A 39 -9.08 -0.25 -4.74
N THR A 40 -8.47 0.20 -5.84
CA THR A 40 -7.11 0.73 -5.86
C THR A 40 -7.08 2.19 -5.36
N PRO A 41 -5.93 2.68 -4.87
CA PRO A 41 -5.79 4.08 -4.45
C PRO A 41 -5.96 5.06 -5.62
N ASP A 42 -6.56 6.22 -5.38
CA ASP A 42 -6.82 7.24 -6.41
C ASP A 42 -5.55 7.75 -7.12
N ALA A 43 -4.43 7.80 -6.39
CA ALA A 43 -3.17 8.33 -6.91
C ALA A 43 -1.95 7.65 -6.28
N CYS A 44 -0.87 7.58 -7.05
CA CYS A 44 0.41 7.08 -6.59
C CYS A 44 1.59 7.81 -7.26
N TYR A 45 2.76 7.64 -6.68
CA TYR A 45 4.03 7.85 -7.34
C TYR A 45 4.77 6.51 -7.36
N ALA A 46 5.30 6.12 -8.51
CA ALA A 46 6.07 4.89 -8.68
C ALA A 46 7.43 5.22 -9.27
N ASP A 47 8.48 4.90 -8.52
CA ASP A 47 9.84 4.84 -9.06
C ASP A 47 10.11 3.42 -9.52
N PHE A 48 10.32 3.23 -10.82
CA PHE A 48 10.59 1.92 -11.39
C PHE A 48 11.86 1.89 -12.21
N CYS A 49 12.53 0.73 -12.18
CA CYS A 49 13.71 0.41 -12.95
C CYS A 49 13.40 -0.86 -13.75
N LEU A 50 13.40 -0.73 -15.08
CA LEU A 50 13.11 -1.80 -16.04
C LEU A 50 14.41 -2.28 -16.68
N ILE A 51 14.67 -3.58 -16.60
CA ILE A 51 15.90 -4.22 -17.06
C ILE A 51 15.57 -5.34 -18.06
N PRO A 52 15.92 -5.16 -19.34
CA PRO A 52 15.97 -6.25 -20.32
C PRO A 52 16.99 -7.31 -19.90
N VAL A 53 16.62 -8.59 -19.98
CA VAL A 53 17.49 -9.71 -19.60
C VAL A 53 17.70 -10.64 -20.79
N GLY A 54 18.94 -11.03 -21.04
CA GLY A 54 19.28 -12.00 -22.08
C GLY A 54 19.26 -11.43 -23.49
N THR A 55 19.55 -10.14 -23.65
CA THR A 55 19.60 -9.46 -24.97
C THR A 55 20.83 -9.80 -25.80
N GLY A 56 21.84 -10.44 -25.20
CA GLY A 56 23.14 -10.69 -25.84
C GLY A 56 24.06 -9.46 -25.90
N ASN A 57 23.56 -8.28 -25.50
CA ASN A 57 24.30 -7.03 -25.46
C ASN A 57 24.42 -6.51 -24.03
N VAL A 58 25.56 -5.87 -23.69
CA VAL A 58 25.77 -5.29 -22.35
C VAL A 58 24.97 -4.00 -22.17
N SER A 59 24.80 -3.21 -23.24
CA SER A 59 24.04 -1.96 -23.20
C SER A 59 22.55 -2.22 -23.42
N VAL A 60 21.73 -1.57 -22.60
CA VAL A 60 20.26 -1.57 -22.68
C VAL A 60 19.68 -0.20 -23.03
N ALA A 61 20.54 0.77 -23.39
CA ALA A 61 20.16 2.17 -23.52
C ALA A 61 19.07 2.42 -24.59
N GLU A 62 19.09 1.67 -25.69
CA GLU A 62 18.08 1.81 -26.75
C GLU A 62 16.69 1.36 -26.29
N ASP A 63 16.62 0.26 -25.53
CA ASP A 63 15.36 -0.25 -24.98
C ASP A 63 14.81 0.74 -23.95
N VAL A 64 15.68 1.27 -23.08
CA VAL A 64 15.31 2.31 -22.11
C VAL A 64 14.85 3.58 -22.81
N ALA A 65 15.49 4.00 -23.90
CA ALA A 65 15.09 5.17 -24.67
C ALA A 65 13.68 5.02 -25.26
N GLU A 66 13.31 3.83 -25.74
CA GLU A 66 11.97 3.58 -26.23
C GLU A 66 10.92 3.63 -25.11
N VAL A 67 11.24 3.08 -23.93
CA VAL A 67 10.39 3.22 -22.74
C VAL A 67 10.21 4.69 -22.37
N GLN A 68 11.25 5.52 -22.44
CA GLN A 68 11.12 6.96 -22.17
C GLN A 68 10.20 7.68 -23.16
N ARG A 69 10.24 7.32 -24.44
CA ARG A 69 9.32 7.89 -25.45
C ARG A 69 7.87 7.54 -25.13
N LEU A 70 7.59 6.29 -24.76
CA LEU A 70 6.27 5.87 -24.30
C LEU A 70 5.81 6.69 -23.09
N LEU A 71 6.67 6.82 -22.07
CA LEU A 71 6.35 7.56 -20.85
C LEU A 71 6.06 9.04 -21.14
N GLN A 72 6.84 9.68 -22.01
CA GLN A 72 6.59 11.07 -22.44
C GLN A 72 5.27 11.21 -23.20
N ALA A 73 4.91 10.23 -24.03
CA ALA A 73 3.65 10.22 -24.77
C ALA A 73 2.42 9.94 -23.88
N SER A 74 2.60 9.44 -22.65
CA SER A 74 1.50 9.06 -21.76
C SER A 74 0.72 10.24 -21.18
N GLY A 75 1.32 11.45 -21.17
CA GLY A 75 0.76 12.63 -20.52
C GLY A 75 0.87 12.63 -18.99
N LEU A 76 1.52 11.63 -18.39
CA LEU A 76 1.79 11.58 -16.95
C LEU A 76 2.99 12.45 -16.57
N THR A 77 3.10 12.78 -15.29
CA THR A 77 4.31 13.43 -14.76
C THR A 77 5.41 12.40 -14.66
N VAL A 78 6.52 12.64 -15.37
CA VAL A 78 7.64 11.69 -15.48
C VAL A 78 8.95 12.41 -15.16
N THR A 79 9.77 11.80 -14.31
CA THR A 79 11.13 12.29 -14.00
C THR A 79 12.12 11.14 -14.11
N MET A 80 13.00 11.21 -15.11
CA MET A 80 14.07 10.22 -15.32
C MET A 80 15.30 10.53 -14.46
N HIS A 81 15.98 9.49 -13.98
CA HIS A 81 17.27 9.58 -13.30
C HIS A 81 18.14 8.36 -13.63
N ALA A 82 19.38 8.33 -13.13
CA ALA A 82 20.37 7.32 -13.50
C ALA A 82 19.97 5.86 -13.14
N SER A 83 19.06 5.68 -12.20
CA SER A 83 18.67 4.37 -11.66
C SER A 83 17.24 3.95 -11.98
N GLY A 84 16.52 4.71 -12.81
CA GLY A 84 15.11 4.44 -13.10
C GLY A 84 14.34 5.66 -13.53
N THR A 85 13.02 5.60 -13.36
CA THR A 85 12.12 6.68 -13.70
C THR A 85 10.98 6.73 -12.72
N THR A 86 10.74 7.92 -12.18
CA THR A 86 9.60 8.21 -11.33
C THR A 86 8.43 8.68 -12.19
N VAL A 87 7.27 8.03 -12.04
CA VAL A 87 6.01 8.35 -12.71
C VAL A 87 4.94 8.64 -11.66
N GLU A 88 4.15 9.69 -11.88
CA GLU A 88 3.11 10.12 -10.93
C GLU A 88 1.78 10.30 -11.66
N GLY A 89 0.69 9.85 -11.02
CA GLY A 89 -0.65 9.90 -11.61
C GLY A 89 -1.66 9.06 -10.83
N SER A 90 -2.73 8.65 -11.51
CA SER A 90 -3.67 7.67 -10.96
C SER A 90 -2.99 6.30 -10.84
N TRP A 91 -3.40 5.47 -9.87
CA TRP A 91 -2.82 4.13 -9.73
C TRP A 91 -2.93 3.33 -11.03
N ASP A 92 -4.11 3.35 -11.65
CA ASP A 92 -4.40 2.56 -12.84
C ASP A 92 -3.59 3.06 -14.04
N ASP A 93 -3.45 4.37 -14.25
CA ASP A 93 -2.65 4.90 -15.37
C ASP A 93 -1.16 4.65 -15.19
N VAL A 94 -0.63 4.80 -13.98
CA VAL A 94 0.77 4.54 -13.67
C VAL A 94 1.10 3.07 -13.88
N MET A 95 0.29 2.16 -13.34
CA MET A 95 0.54 0.72 -13.49
C MET A 95 0.31 0.25 -14.93
N ARG A 96 -0.67 0.84 -15.64
CA ARG A 96 -0.90 0.59 -17.06
C ARG A 96 0.31 0.99 -17.90
N VAL A 97 0.86 2.19 -17.72
CA VAL A 97 2.01 2.64 -18.54
C VAL A 97 3.27 1.82 -18.24
N ILE A 98 3.48 1.40 -16.99
CA ILE A 98 4.58 0.49 -16.63
C ILE A 98 4.39 -0.87 -17.32
N GLY A 99 3.17 -1.41 -17.34
CA GLY A 99 2.87 -2.62 -18.10
C GLY A 99 3.12 -2.46 -19.61
N GLN A 100 2.70 -1.33 -20.18
CA GLN A 100 2.97 -1.01 -21.59
C GLN A 100 4.47 -0.89 -21.89
N ALA A 101 5.28 -0.39 -20.94
CA ALA A 101 6.73 -0.34 -21.09
C ALA A 101 7.36 -1.74 -21.26
N HIS A 102 6.84 -2.75 -20.55
CA HIS A 102 7.26 -4.14 -20.78
C HIS A 102 6.91 -4.61 -22.19
N THR A 103 5.68 -4.32 -22.66
CA THR A 103 5.26 -4.68 -24.02
C THR A 103 6.14 -4.04 -25.09
N VAL A 104 6.47 -2.77 -24.94
CA VAL A 104 7.37 -2.03 -25.85
C VAL A 104 8.73 -2.70 -25.95
N VAL A 105 9.30 -3.12 -24.82
CA VAL A 105 10.59 -3.82 -24.80
C VAL A 105 10.48 -5.22 -25.42
N HIS A 106 9.38 -5.94 -25.18
CA HIS A 106 9.12 -7.23 -25.83
C HIS A 106 8.98 -7.11 -27.36
N GLN A 107 8.39 -6.03 -27.87
CA GLN A 107 8.28 -5.78 -29.32
C GLN A 107 9.63 -5.61 -30.01
N ARG A 108 10.69 -5.31 -29.25
CA ARG A 108 12.08 -5.22 -29.74
C ARG A 108 12.81 -6.56 -29.73
N GLY A 109 12.12 -7.67 -29.42
CA GLY A 109 12.67 -9.02 -29.43
C GLY A 109 13.27 -9.47 -28.09
N VAL A 110 13.18 -8.64 -27.04
CA VAL A 110 13.63 -9.03 -25.70
C VAL A 110 12.66 -10.06 -25.11
N LEU A 111 13.16 -11.24 -24.77
CA LEU A 111 12.32 -12.33 -24.26
C LEU A 111 11.94 -12.16 -22.79
N ARG A 112 12.78 -11.51 -22.00
CA ARG A 112 12.58 -11.36 -20.55
C ARG A 112 12.85 -9.92 -20.12
N VAL A 113 11.90 -9.35 -19.40
CA VAL A 113 12.03 -8.05 -18.75
C VAL A 113 11.86 -8.26 -17.25
N GLN A 114 12.79 -7.74 -16.46
CA GLN A 114 12.68 -7.69 -15.01
C GLN A 114 12.57 -6.23 -14.58
N SER A 115 11.53 -5.92 -13.83
CA SER A 115 11.35 -4.60 -13.26
C SER A 115 11.39 -4.66 -11.75
N SER A 116 11.99 -3.65 -11.14
CA SER A 116 11.90 -3.36 -9.71
C SER A 116 11.24 -2.02 -9.53
N MET A 117 10.35 -1.90 -8.54
CA MET A 117 9.65 -0.64 -8.31
C MET A 117 9.40 -0.39 -6.83
N ARG A 118 9.43 0.90 -6.45
CA ARG A 118 8.93 1.41 -5.19
C ARG A 118 7.76 2.32 -5.49
N VAL A 119 6.57 1.92 -5.05
CA VAL A 119 5.34 2.71 -5.17
C VAL A 119 4.92 3.20 -3.81
N GLY A 120 4.42 4.43 -3.74
CA GLY A 120 3.81 4.94 -2.52
C GLY A 120 2.51 5.68 -2.79
N THR A 121 1.63 5.60 -1.81
CA THR A 121 0.33 6.26 -1.76
C THR A 121 0.17 6.90 -0.38
N ARG A 122 -0.68 7.91 -0.28
CA ARG A 122 -1.01 8.56 0.99
C ARG A 122 -2.39 9.20 0.89
N THR A 123 -3.09 9.29 2.02
CA THR A 123 -4.46 9.83 2.09
C THR A 123 -4.55 11.18 2.80
N ASP A 124 -3.47 11.61 3.46
CA ASP A 124 -3.45 12.84 4.27
C ASP A 124 -3.22 14.11 3.45
N LYS A 125 -2.49 14.04 2.33
CA LYS A 125 -2.25 15.18 1.43
C LYS A 125 -1.84 14.75 0.02
N LYS A 126 -2.09 15.61 -0.96
CA LYS A 126 -1.49 15.50 -2.31
C LYS A 126 -0.07 16.06 -2.27
N GLN A 127 0.90 15.27 -2.73
CA GLN A 127 2.31 15.66 -2.73
C GLN A 127 3.05 14.94 -3.86
N THR A 128 3.82 15.69 -4.64
CA THR A 128 4.64 15.15 -5.73
C THR A 128 6.00 14.63 -5.24
N ALA A 129 6.73 13.91 -6.09
CA ALA A 129 8.11 13.50 -5.84
C ALA A 129 9.02 14.73 -5.69
N ALA A 130 8.82 15.77 -6.51
CA ALA A 130 9.56 17.02 -6.43
C ALA A 130 9.38 17.72 -5.07
N ASP A 131 8.16 17.74 -4.52
CA ASP A 131 7.88 18.32 -3.20
C ASP A 131 8.62 17.60 -2.07
N LYS A 132 8.83 16.28 -2.20
CA LYS A 132 9.60 15.51 -1.22
C LYS A 132 11.07 15.88 -1.24
N VAL A 133 11.65 15.99 -2.44
CA VAL A 133 13.03 16.43 -2.62
C VAL A 133 13.20 17.85 -2.08
N LYS A 134 12.30 18.76 -2.46
CA LYS A 134 12.32 20.15 -1.99
C LYS A 134 12.27 20.22 -0.46
N ARG A 135 11.39 19.44 0.19
CA ARG A 135 11.28 19.44 1.66
C ARG A 135 12.59 19.07 2.33
N VAL A 136 13.31 18.07 1.82
CA VAL A 136 14.62 17.66 2.35
C VAL A 136 15.66 18.75 2.09
N GLN A 137 15.70 19.33 0.89
CA GLN A 137 16.60 20.42 0.56
C GLN A 137 16.40 21.66 1.43
N ASP A 138 15.15 22.00 1.76
CA ASP A 138 14.84 23.11 2.67
C ASP A 138 15.37 22.83 4.09
N ILE A 139 15.39 21.57 4.56
CA ILE A 139 16.00 21.19 5.86
C ILE A 139 17.51 21.33 5.81
N LEU A 140 18.14 20.89 4.72
CA LEU A 140 19.61 20.91 4.60
C LEU A 140 20.19 22.34 4.49
N LYS A 141 19.36 23.32 4.14
CA LYS A 141 19.75 24.74 4.04
C LYS A 141 19.54 25.52 5.35
N ALA A 142 18.83 24.93 6.32
CA ALA A 142 18.56 25.51 7.62
C ALA A 142 19.68 25.16 8.61
#